data_AF-W4F1S1-F1
#
_entry.id   AF-W4F1S1-F1
#
_cell.length_a   1.000
_cell.length_b   1.000
_cell.length_c   1.000
_cell.angle_alpha   90.00
_cell.angle_beta   90.00
_cell.angle_gamma   90.00
#
_symmetry.space_group_name_H-M   'P 1'
#
loop_
_entity.id
_entity.type
_entity.pdbx_description
1 polymer ?
#
loop_
_entity_poly.entity_id
_entity_poly.type
_entity_poly.pdbx_seq_one_letter_code
_entity_poly.pdbx_strand_id
1 'polypeptide(L)' 'MKVRNSVKAIILDGEKILLTKNQDDDGYFFFVLAGVKITVKHFIPL' A
#
# COMPACT_ATOMS: atom_id res chain seq x y z
N MET A 1 -16.33 0.20 -21.69
CA MET A 1 -15.26 0.48 -20.72
C MET A 1 -15.88 1.09 -19.47
N LYS A 2 -15.74 0.47 -18.28
CA LYS A 2 -16.39 0.94 -17.04
C LYS A 2 -15.33 1.57 -16.14
N VAL A 3 -15.39 2.88 -15.95
CA VAL A 3 -14.44 3.60 -15.08
C VAL A 3 -14.80 3.32 -13.62
N ARG A 4 -13.83 2.82 -12.83
CA ARG A 4 -14.01 2.61 -11.39
C ARG A 4 -13.31 3.73 -10.64
N ASN A 5 -14.09 4.62 -10.05
CA ASN A 5 -13.57 5.65 -9.14
C ASN A 5 -13.35 5.05 -7.74
N SER A 6 -12.32 5.51 -7.04
CA SER A 6 -12.11 5.19 -5.62
C SER A 6 -11.46 6.37 -4.92
N VAL A 7 -11.96 6.70 -3.73
CA VAL A 7 -11.37 7.70 -2.83
C VAL A 7 -10.43 6.98 -1.87
N LYS A 8 -9.36 7.68 -1.46
CA LYS A 8 -8.18 7.10 -0.86
C LYS A 8 -7.64 8.03 0.20
N ALA A 9 -7.07 7.49 1.28
CA ALA A 9 -6.52 8.25 2.38
C ALA A 9 -5.05 7.88 2.59
N ILE A 10 -4.23 8.86 2.94
CA ILE A 10 -2.87 8.63 3.42
C ILE A 10 -2.88 8.95 4.90
N ILE A 11 -2.57 7.96 5.73
CA ILE A 11 -2.49 8.12 7.18
C ILE A 11 -1.01 8.23 7.55
N LEU A 12 -0.66 9.34 8.21
CA LEU A 12 0.68 9.69 8.65
C LEU A 12 0.73 9.74 10.18
N ASP A 13 1.83 9.24 10.75
CA ASP A 13 2.17 9.39 12.18
C ASP A 13 3.66 9.73 12.29
N GLY A 14 3.98 11.01 12.44
CA GLY A 14 5.35 11.53 12.32
C GLY A 14 5.96 11.20 10.95
N GLU A 15 7.08 10.48 10.95
CA GLU A 15 7.77 10.02 9.73
C GLU A 15 7.27 8.66 9.22
N LYS A 16 6.19 8.11 9.81
CA LYS A 16 5.64 6.81 9.44
C LYS A 16 4.41 6.97 8.56
N ILE A 17 4.24 6.02 7.62
CA ILE A 17 3.06 5.90 6.76
C ILE A 17 2.40 4.55 7.03
N LEU A 18 1.07 4.55 7.17
CA LEU A 18 0.32 3.30 7.30
C LEU A 18 0.20 2.60 5.94
N LEU A 19 0.69 1.36 5.87
CA LEU A 19 0.61 0.49 4.70
C LEU A 19 -0.16 -0.79 5.04
N THR A 20 -0.97 -1.25 4.10
CA THR A 20 -1.55 -2.60 4.12
C THR A 20 -0.62 -3.57 3.41
N LYS A 21 -0.22 -4.65 4.12
CA LYS A 21 0.49 -5.80 3.55
C LYS A 21 -0.52 -6.77 2.94
N ASN A 22 -0.30 -7.15 1.69
CA ASN A 22 -1.14 -8.07 0.95
C ASN A 22 -0.25 -9.16 0.32
N GLN A 23 -0.86 -10.28 -0.06
CA GLN A 23 -0.16 -11.42 -0.67
C GLN A 23 -0.95 -11.87 -1.90
N ASP A 24 -0.23 -12.19 -2.97
CA ASP A 24 -0.72 -12.93 -4.15
C ASP A 24 0.19 -14.13 -4.44
N ASP A 25 -0.07 -14.81 -5.55
CA ASP A 25 0.69 -16.00 -5.95
C ASP A 25 2.17 -15.69 -6.25
N ASP A 26 2.53 -14.42 -6.50
CA ASP A 26 3.89 -13.97 -6.81
C ASP A 26 4.66 -13.45 -5.57
N GLY A 27 3.97 -13.26 -4.43
CA GLY A 27 4.58 -12.90 -3.16
C GLY A 27 3.83 -11.81 -2.40
N TYR A 28 4.57 -10.97 -1.66
CA TYR A 28 3.99 -9.91 -0.85
C TYR A 28 4.11 -8.54 -1.54
N PHE A 29 3.07 -7.72 -1.38
CA PHE A 29 3.07 -6.32 -1.82
C PHE A 29 2.38 -5.41 -0.81
N PHE A 30 2.73 -4.12 -0.89
CA PHE A 30 2.21 -3.10 0.01
C PHE A 30 1.42 -2.05 -0.75
N PHE A 31 0.30 -1.67 -0.17
CA PHE A 31 -0.51 -0.53 -0.60
C PHE A 31 -0.53 0.51 0.51
N VAL A 32 -0.31 1.78 0.16
CA VAL A 32 -0.94 2.87 0.93
C VAL A 32 -2.45 2.65 0.84
N LEU A 33 -3.23 3.03 1.85
CA LEU A 33 -4.71 2.91 1.93
C LEU A 33 -5.42 3.63 0.75
N ALA A 34 -5.22 3.08 -0.43
CA ALA A 34 -5.19 3.83 -1.67
C ALA A 34 -4.91 2.95 -2.90
N GLY A 35 -4.57 1.66 -2.81
CA GLY A 35 -4.41 0.81 -4.02
C GLY A 35 -3.38 1.33 -5.06
N VAL A 36 -2.50 2.25 -4.64
CA VAL A 36 -1.29 2.63 -5.38
C VAL A 36 -0.26 1.64 -4.90
N LYS A 37 0.15 0.72 -5.79
CA LYS A 37 1.20 -0.25 -5.48
C LYS A 37 2.47 0.54 -5.22
N ILE A 38 2.96 0.49 -3.98
CA ILE A 38 4.26 1.05 -3.65
C ILE A 38 5.23 -0.12 -3.55
N THR A 39 6.26 -0.10 -4.38
CA THR A 39 7.37 -1.03 -4.27
C THR A 39 8.24 -0.58 -3.10
N VAL A 40 8.14 -1.28 -1.98
CA VAL A 40 9.01 -1.04 -0.82
C VAL A 40 10.38 -1.65 -1.12
N LYS A 41 11.41 -0.81 -1.35
CA LYS A 41 12.77 -1.29 -1.62
C LYS A 41 13.45 -1.90 -0.40
N HIS A 42 13.11 -1.44 0.81
CA HIS A 42 13.66 -1.94 2.07
C HIS A 42 12.52 -2.06 3.08
N PHE A 43 12.17 -3.29 3.41
CA PHE A 43 11.24 -3.61 4.49
C PHE A 43 12.04 -4.28 5.60
N ILE A 44 12.14 -3.64 6.76
CA ILE A 44 12.75 -4.22 7.96
C ILE A 44 11.60 -4.69 8.85
N PRO A 45 11.29 -6.01 8.88
CA PRO A 45 10.39 -6.53 9.90
C PRO A 45 11.05 -6.38 11.27
N LEU A 46 10.29 -5.89 12.25
CA LEU A 46 10.62 -6.02 13.66
C LEU A 46 10.42 -7.48 14.10
#